data_AF-A0A6L8EU64-F1
#
_entry.id   AF-A0A6L8EU64-F1
#
_cell.length_a   1.000
_cell.length_b   1.000
_cell.length_c   1.000
_cell.angle_alpha   90.00
_cell.angle_beta   90.00
_cell.angle_gamma   90.00
#
_symmetry.space_group_name_H-M   'P 1'
#
loop_
_entity.id
_entity.type
_entity.pdbx_description
1 polymer ?
#
loop_
_entity_poly.entity_id
_entity_poly.type
_entity_poly.pdbx_seq_one_letter_code
_entity_poly.pdbx_strand_id
1 'polypeptide(L)' 'MSDNVIATQETKVTLSVQQLESLIRKVVREELEEFAAQELGIFHLDKESPLYEDMEDILERKETGQLKFHTHEEIWNE' A
#
# COMPACT_ATOMS: atom_id res chain seq x y z
N MET A 1 -25.53 -46.89 25.88
CA MET A 1 -25.40 -45.43 25.71
C MET A 1 -24.09 -45.22 24.98
N SER A 2 -24.14 -45.07 23.66
CA SER A 2 -22.94 -44.90 22.84
C SER A 2 -22.82 -43.43 22.53
N ASP A 3 -21.89 -42.76 23.20
CA ASP A 3 -21.58 -41.36 22.97
C ASP A 3 -21.00 -41.20 21.57
N ASN A 4 -21.79 -40.60 20.70
CA ASN A 4 -21.42 -40.35 19.31
C ASN A 4 -20.58 -39.06 19.30
N VAL A 5 -19.27 -39.21 19.47
CA VAL A 5 -18.32 -38.09 19.37
C VAL A 5 -18.25 -37.67 17.91
N ILE A 6 -18.98 -36.61 17.56
CA ILE A 6 -18.85 -35.94 16.27
C ILE A 6 -17.48 -35.26 16.29
N ALA A 7 -16.50 -35.90 15.66
CA ALA A 7 -15.19 -35.30 15.43
C ALA A 7 -15.38 -34.10 14.49
N THR A 8 -15.20 -32.89 15.02
CA THR A 8 -15.13 -31.67 14.23
C THR A 8 -13.91 -31.80 13.32
N GLN A 9 -14.12 -32.02 12.02
CA GLN A 9 -13.02 -32.03 11.06
C GLN A 9 -12.37 -30.65 11.04
N GLU A 10 -11.11 -30.58 11.43
CA GLU A 10 -10.31 -29.36 11.30
C GLU A 10 -10.13 -29.03 9.81
N THR A 11 -10.75 -27.94 9.37
CA THR A 11 -10.59 -27.43 8.01
C THR A 11 -9.19 -26.82 7.88
N LYS A 12 -8.24 -27.60 7.39
CA LYS A 12 -6.87 -27.14 7.15
C LYS A 12 -6.78 -26.42 5.80
N VAL A 13 -6.59 -25.11 5.84
CA VAL A 13 -6.32 -24.31 4.63
C VAL A 13 -4.82 -24.39 4.34
N THR A 14 -4.47 -24.78 3.11
CA THR A 14 -3.08 -24.81 2.64
C THR A 14 -2.86 -23.62 1.71
N LEU A 15 -1.93 -22.75 2.06
CA LEU A 15 -1.52 -21.61 1.24
C LEU A 15 -0.04 -21.76 0.88
N SER A 16 0.29 -21.43 -0.37
CA SER A 16 1.69 -21.20 -0.73
C SER A 16 2.21 -19.92 -0.08
N VAL A 17 3.53 -19.82 0.09
CA VAL A 17 4.20 -18.62 0.62
C VAL A 17 3.87 -17.39 -0.24
N GLN A 18 3.80 -17.54 -1.56
CA GLN A 18 3.48 -16.45 -2.50
C GLN A 18 2.05 -15.94 -2.33
N GLN A 19 1.09 -16.85 -2.13
CA GLN A 19 -0.30 -16.48 -1.85
C GLN A 19 -0.42 -15.77 -0.49
N LEU A 20 0.30 -16.26 0.51
CA LEU A 20 0.34 -15.63 1.83
C LEU A 20 0.96 -14.23 1.77
N GLU A 21 2.07 -14.06 1.06
CA GLU A 21 2.70 -12.75 0.85
C GLU A 21 1.75 -11.77 0.17
N SER A 22 1.07 -12.21 -0.88
CA SER A 22 0.10 -11.38 -1.60
C SER A 22 -1.07 -10.95 -0.70
N LEU A 23 -1.56 -11.88 0.13
CA LEU A 23 -2.62 -11.60 1.10
C LEU A 23 -2.17 -10.59 2.17
N ILE A 24 -0.97 -10.80 2.73
CA ILE A 24 -0.39 -9.89 3.73
C ILE A 24 -0.19 -8.51 3.14
N ARG A 25 0.41 -8.40 1.94
CA ARG A 25 0.61 -7.10 1.27
C ARG A 25 -0.70 -6.38 1.03
N LYS A 26 -1.76 -7.11 0.68
CA LYS A 26 -3.09 -6.54 0.49
C LYS A 26 -3.63 -5.96 1.80
N VAL A 27 -3.68 -6.76 2.87
CA VAL A 27 -4.20 -6.31 4.17
C VAL A 27 -3.37 -5.15 4.71
N VAL A 28 -2.04 -5.26 4.72
CA VAL A 28 -1.18 -4.19 5.20
C VAL A 28 -1.38 -2.89 4.42
N ARG A 29 -1.57 -2.96 3.10
CA ARG A 29 -1.88 -1.77 2.29
C ARG A 29 -3.20 -1.14 2.72
N GLU A 30 -4.26 -1.94 2.85
CA GLU A 30 -5.59 -1.47 3.24
C GLU A 30 -5.54 -0.77 4.62
N GLU A 31 -4.88 -1.38 5.60
CA GLU A 31 -4.73 -0.80 6.95
C GLU A 31 -3.90 0.48 6.94
N LEU A 32 -2.82 0.54 6.14
CA LEU A 32 -1.99 1.74 6.01
C LEU A 32 -2.74 2.88 5.31
N GLU A 33 -3.56 2.56 4.32
CA GLU A 33 -4.42 3.55 3.63
C GLU A 33 -5.47 4.10 4.58
N GLU A 34 -6.11 3.24 5.39
CA GLU A 34 -7.06 3.68 6.42
C GLU A 34 -6.39 4.56 7.47
N PHE A 35 -5.22 4.15 7.98
CA PHE A 35 -4.43 4.93 8.92
C PHE A 35 -4.05 6.30 8.36
N ALA A 36 -3.56 6.35 7.12
CA ALA A 36 -3.17 7.60 6.46
C ALA A 36 -4.36 8.53 6.22
N ALA A 37 -5.57 7.99 5.97
CA ALA A 37 -6.78 8.78 5.79
C ALA A 37 -7.31 9.38 7.11
N GLN A 38 -7.13 8.67 8.23
CA GLN A 38 -7.58 9.12 9.56
C GLN A 38 -6.61 10.11 10.19
N GLU A 39 -5.30 9.90 10.02
CA GLU A 39 -4.25 10.80 10.52
C GLU A 39 -3.95 11.91 9.50
N LEU A 40 -4.90 12.85 9.37
CA LEU A 40 -4.81 14.03 8.51
C LEU A 40 -3.55 14.89 8.76
N GLY A 41 -2.84 14.72 9.88
CA GLY A 41 -1.66 15.50 10.23
C GLY A 41 -0.31 14.95 9.77
N ILE A 42 -0.20 13.65 9.45
CA ILE A 42 1.11 13.02 9.18
C ILE A 42 1.55 13.24 7.72
N PHE A 43 0.60 13.27 6.79
CA PHE A 43 0.87 13.44 5.36
C PHE A 43 0.38 14.79 4.79
N HIS A 44 -0.07 15.71 5.65
CA HIS A 44 -0.43 17.04 5.21
C HIS A 44 0.83 17.87 4.97
N LEU A 45 1.04 18.23 3.72
CA LEU A 45 2.09 19.17 3.35
C LEU A 45 1.52 20.59 3.52
N ASP A 46 2.00 21.30 4.54
CA ASP A 46 1.59 22.68 4.77
C ASP A 46 2.04 23.59 3.61
N LYS A 47 1.32 24.69 3.37
CA LYS A 47 1.65 25.69 2.35
C LYS A 47 3.00 26.36 2.58
N GLU A 48 3.44 26.44 3.83
CA GLU A 48 4.75 26.95 4.20
C GLU A 48 5.87 25.90 4.03
N SER A 49 5.52 24.65 3.67
CA SER A 49 6.50 23.62 3.37
C SER A 49 7.30 24.02 2.13
N PRO A 50 8.64 23.88 2.13
CA PRO A 50 9.46 24.15 0.96
C PRO A 50 9.14 23.22 -0.22
N LEU A 51 8.36 22.15 0.00
CA LEU A 51 7.96 21.18 -1.02
C LEU A 51 6.54 21.43 -1.57
N TYR A 52 5.79 22.41 -1.04
CA TYR A 52 4.38 22.58 -1.39
C TYR A 52 4.18 22.90 -2.88
N GLU A 53 4.89 23.89 -3.37
CA GLU A 53 4.82 24.29 -4.78
C GLU A 53 5.27 23.16 -5.71
N ASP A 54 6.31 22.40 -5.33
CA ASP A 54 6.78 21.25 -6.09
C ASP A 54 5.72 20.14 -6.18
N MET A 55 4.97 19.89 -5.11
CA MET A 55 3.89 18.89 -5.11
C MET A 55 2.70 19.33 -5.97
N GLU A 56 2.32 20.61 -5.92
CA GLU A 56 1.27 21.17 -6.77
C GLU A 56 1.64 21.09 -8.26
N ASP A 57 2.88 21.45 -8.61
CA ASP A 57 3.40 21.33 -9.97
C ASP A 57 3.44 19.87 -10.46
N ILE A 58 3.83 18.92 -9.60
CA ILE A 58 3.78 17.48 -9.94
C ILE A 58 2.33 17.02 -10.16
N LEU A 59 1.37 17.49 -9.36
CA LEU A 59 -0.05 17.20 -9.53
C LEU A 59 -0.58 17.75 -10.87
N GLU A 60 -0.26 19.00 -11.20
CA GLU A 60 -0.66 19.62 -12.48
C GLU A 60 -0.09 18.83 -13.68
N ARG A 61 1.19 18.45 -13.62
CA ARG A 61 1.82 17.63 -14.67
C ARG A 61 1.20 16.25 -14.78
N LYS A 62 0.74 15.67 -13.66
CA LYS A 62 0.01 14.39 -13.67
C LYS A 62 -1.31 14.52 -14.41
N GLU A 63 -2.10 15.54 -14.10
CA GLU A 63 -3.41 15.76 -14.69
C GLU A 63 -3.33 16.10 -16.19
N THR A 64 -2.29 16.82 -16.59
CA THR A 64 -2.03 17.19 -17.99
C THR A 64 -1.28 16.12 -18.79
N GLY A 65 -0.90 15.01 -18.16
CA GLY A 65 -0.17 13.91 -18.82
C GLY A 65 1.28 14.25 -19.18
N GLN A 66 1.87 15.22 -18.48
CA GLN A 66 3.23 15.74 -18.73
C GLN A 66 4.27 15.18 -17.74
N LEU A 67 3.92 14.19 -16.92
CA LEU A 67 4.89 13.56 -16.01
C LEU A 67 6.05 12.93 -16.77
N LYS A 68 7.27 13.27 -16.34
CA LYS A 68 8.50 12.69 -16.84
C LYS A 68 9.12 11.85 -15.73
N PHE A 69 9.15 10.54 -15.94
CA PHE A 69 9.83 9.61 -15.06
C PHE A 69 11.24 9.38 -15.57
N HIS A 70 12.18 9.33 -14.64
CA HIS A 70 13.57 9.04 -14.93
C HIS A 70 13.94 7.70 -14.33
N THR A 71 14.70 6.90 -15.09
CA THR A 71 15.28 5.67 -14.55
C THR A 71 16.51 6.00 -13.71
N HIS A 72 16.93 5.06 -12.88
CA HIS A 72 18.15 5.21 -12.10
C HIS A 72 19.38 5.38 -13.00
N GLU A 73 19.48 4.54 -14.03
CA GLU A 73 20.55 4.59 -15.05
C GLU A 73 20.62 5.97 -15.73
N GLU A 74 19.47 6.56 -16.08
CA GLU A 74 19.39 7.88 -16.74
C GLU A 74 19.97 9.05 -15.93
N ILE A 75 19.90 8.98 -14.61
CA ILE A 75 20.34 10.07 -13.73
C ILE A 75 21.74 9.79 -13.16
N TRP A 76 22.07 8.53 -12.86
CA TRP A 76 23.31 8.16 -12.19
C TRP A 76 24.42 7.63 -13.11
N ASN A 77 24.14 7.37 -14.40
CA ASN A 77 25.12 6.88 -15.39
C ASN A 77 25.96 5.67 -14.89
N GLU A 78 25.33 4.69 -14.23
CA GLU A 78 25.99 3.44 -13.80
C GLU A 78 26.02 2.38 -14.90
#